data_AF-A0A941SHX6-F1
#
_entry.id   AF-A0A941SHX6-F1
#
_cell.length_a   1.000
_cell.length_b   1.000
_cell.length_c   1.000
_cell.angle_alpha   90.00
_cell.angle_beta   90.00
_cell.angle_gamma   90.00
#
_symmetry.space_group_name_H-M   'P 1'
#
loop_
_entity.id
_entity.type
_entity.pdbx_description
1 polymer ?
#
loop_
_entity_poly.entity_id
_entity_poly.type
_entity_poly.pdbx_seq_one_letter_code
_entity_poly.pdbx_strand_id
1 'polypeptide(L)'
;VIASQDTWDLIVERGQQDMDSEIGRFPRLFQAVESVPGLTWPTLTFQGEMTLWLGKLEVKIQQIGRGHTKGDTIVHLPAQKICFSGDLVESEAACYTGDAYLADWPQTLDRLAAMQFDKLVPGRGPTLMTPEQVQKGLAYTRDFTATLYQSAQEAVAQGMDLKAAMAHTRRAMDPKFAQVFIYEHCLPFDVTRAHDEASGIRDPRIWTAERDQQMWHALQQP
;
A
#
# COMPACT_ATOMS: atom_id res chain seq x y z
N VAL A 1 -15.90 -8.51 11.43
CA VAL A 1 -14.84 -7.78 10.66
C VAL A 1 -15.13 -6.29 10.77
N ILE A 2 -14.12 -5.48 11.09
CA ILE A 2 -14.25 -4.02 11.20
C ILE A 2 -13.43 -3.40 10.07
N ALA A 3 -13.98 -2.40 9.39
CA ALA A 3 -13.28 -1.69 8.31
C ALA A 3 -13.57 -0.18 8.35
N SER A 4 -12.71 0.63 7.74
CA SER A 4 -13.04 2.05 7.50
C SER A 4 -14.20 2.14 6.49
N GLN A 5 -14.92 3.26 6.49
CA GLN A 5 -15.91 3.54 5.44
C GLN A 5 -15.27 3.51 4.05
N ASP A 6 -14.04 4.04 3.91
CA ASP A 6 -13.30 4.05 2.65
C ASP A 6 -12.95 2.64 2.14
N THR A 7 -12.63 1.69 3.04
CA THR A 7 -12.49 0.27 2.68
C THR A 7 -13.83 -0.33 2.25
N TRP A 8 -14.93 -0.03 2.95
CA TRP A 8 -16.25 -0.50 2.54
C TRP A 8 -16.61 0.01 1.13
N ASP A 9 -16.31 1.28 0.84
CA ASP A 9 -16.53 1.87 -0.48
C ASP A 9 -15.70 1.14 -1.56
N LEU A 10 -14.46 0.72 -1.28
CA LEU A 10 -13.69 -0.14 -2.21
C LEU A 10 -14.38 -1.49 -2.43
N ILE A 11 -14.85 -2.14 -1.37
CA ILE A 11 -15.50 -3.45 -1.47
C ILE A 11 -16.77 -3.36 -2.32
N VAL A 12 -17.57 -2.30 -2.14
CA VAL A 12 -18.78 -2.05 -2.95
C VAL A 12 -18.44 -1.77 -4.41
N GLU A 13 -17.42 -0.95 -4.65
CA GLU A 13 -17.01 -0.55 -5.99
C GLU A 13 -16.45 -1.73 -6.81
N ARG A 14 -15.57 -2.53 -6.19
CA ARG A 14 -14.70 -3.46 -6.92
C ARG A 14 -14.29 -4.72 -6.15
N GLY A 15 -14.88 -5.01 -4.99
CA GLY A 15 -14.43 -6.10 -4.12
C GLY A 15 -14.48 -7.48 -4.78
N GLN A 16 -15.46 -7.74 -5.65
CA GLN A 16 -15.51 -9.02 -6.38
C GLN A 16 -14.40 -9.11 -7.42
N GLN A 17 -14.14 -8.03 -8.15
CA GLN A 17 -13.07 -7.96 -9.15
C GLN A 17 -11.68 -8.11 -8.50
N ASP A 18 -11.47 -7.48 -7.34
CA ASP A 18 -10.22 -7.60 -6.57
C ASP A 18 -10.05 -9.06 -6.09
N MET A 19 -11.11 -9.71 -5.59
CA MET A 19 -11.08 -11.13 -5.20
C MET A 19 -10.75 -12.05 -6.38
N ASP A 20 -11.42 -11.89 -7.53
CA ASP A 20 -11.21 -12.71 -8.72
C ASP A 20 -9.78 -12.53 -9.27
N SER A 21 -9.26 -11.29 -9.24
CA SER A 21 -7.90 -10.94 -9.66
C SER A 21 -6.85 -11.64 -8.78
N GLU A 22 -6.99 -11.57 -7.45
CA GLU A 22 -6.06 -12.21 -6.52
C GLU A 22 -6.05 -13.74 -6.66
N ILE A 23 -7.23 -14.36 -6.79
CA ILE A 23 -7.36 -15.82 -7.02
C ILE A 23 -6.67 -16.21 -8.33
N GLY A 24 -6.90 -15.44 -9.41
CA GLY A 24 -6.31 -15.70 -10.72
C GLY A 24 -4.80 -15.51 -10.76
N ARG A 25 -4.27 -14.47 -10.08
CA ARG A 25 -2.84 -14.14 -10.06
C ARG A 25 -2.03 -15.07 -9.16
N PHE A 26 -2.61 -15.56 -8.07
CA PHE A 26 -1.91 -16.34 -7.07
C PHE A 26 -2.55 -17.70 -6.77
N PRO A 27 -2.77 -18.58 -7.78
CA PRO A 27 -3.48 -19.85 -7.57
C PRO A 27 -2.84 -20.74 -6.51
N ARG A 28 -1.52 -20.63 -6.29
CA ARG A 28 -0.79 -21.32 -5.22
C ARG A 28 -1.20 -20.92 -3.80
N LEU A 29 -1.70 -19.71 -3.59
CA LEU A 29 -2.18 -19.21 -2.30
C LEU A 29 -3.64 -19.59 -2.04
N PHE A 30 -4.37 -19.97 -3.09
CA PHE A 30 -5.80 -20.26 -3.08
C PHE A 30 -6.09 -21.75 -3.39
N GLN A 31 -5.22 -22.66 -2.95
CA GLN A 31 -5.39 -24.12 -3.17
C GLN A 31 -6.70 -24.70 -2.59
N ALA A 32 -7.30 -24.01 -1.61
CA ALA A 32 -8.60 -24.36 -1.03
C ALA A 32 -9.62 -23.23 -1.23
N VAL A 33 -9.62 -22.61 -2.42
CA VAL A 33 -10.53 -21.49 -2.73
C VAL A 33 -11.99 -21.86 -2.52
N GLU A 34 -12.36 -23.13 -2.75
CA GLU A 34 -13.75 -23.61 -2.55
C GLU A 34 -14.18 -23.59 -1.07
N SER A 35 -13.23 -23.51 -0.13
CA SER A 35 -13.52 -23.32 1.30
C SER A 35 -13.80 -21.87 1.70
N VAL A 36 -13.52 -20.92 0.80
CA VAL A 36 -13.80 -19.50 1.02
C VAL A 36 -15.27 -19.25 0.65
N PRO A 37 -16.13 -18.79 1.57
CA PRO A 37 -17.57 -18.63 1.34
C PRO A 37 -17.94 -17.48 0.37
N GLY A 38 -16.94 -16.87 -0.28
CA GLY A 38 -17.07 -15.68 -1.11
C GLY A 38 -16.38 -14.47 -0.49
N LEU A 39 -16.60 -13.31 -1.12
CA LEU A 39 -16.11 -12.03 -0.65
C LEU A 39 -16.58 -11.75 0.79
N THR A 40 -15.64 -11.48 1.70
CA THR A 40 -15.94 -11.20 3.10
C THR A 40 -16.30 -9.74 3.30
N TRP A 41 -17.52 -9.48 3.79
CA TRP A 41 -17.99 -8.13 4.08
C TRP A 41 -17.69 -7.71 5.52
N PRO A 42 -17.39 -6.42 5.77
CA PRO A 42 -17.28 -5.92 7.14
C PRO A 42 -18.65 -5.97 7.82
N THR A 43 -18.64 -6.33 9.10
CA THR A 43 -19.84 -6.36 9.96
C THR A 43 -20.06 -5.03 10.68
N LEU A 44 -19.05 -4.17 10.67
CA LEU A 44 -19.06 -2.83 11.26
C LEU A 44 -18.12 -1.93 10.45
N THR A 45 -18.55 -0.70 10.17
CA THR A 45 -17.70 0.34 9.58
C THR A 45 -17.47 1.48 10.57
N PHE A 46 -16.39 2.23 10.38
CA PHE A 46 -16.12 3.46 11.13
C PHE A 46 -15.67 4.59 10.20
N GLN A 47 -15.84 5.84 10.65
CA GLN A 47 -15.36 7.04 9.95
C GLN A 47 -14.39 7.79 10.86
N GLY A 48 -13.19 8.10 10.38
CA GLY A 48 -12.16 8.80 11.13
C GLY A 48 -11.54 7.96 12.25
N GLU A 49 -12.22 7.82 13.39
CA GLU A 49 -11.74 7.07 14.55
C GLU A 49 -12.88 6.29 15.22
N MET A 50 -12.54 5.10 15.71
CA MET A 50 -13.36 4.32 16.63
C MET A 50 -12.51 3.84 17.80
N THR A 51 -13.05 3.93 19.01
CA THR A 51 -12.41 3.35 20.21
C THR A 51 -13.11 2.05 20.60
N LEU A 52 -12.32 0.98 20.73
CA LEU A 52 -12.75 -0.29 21.30
C LEU A 52 -12.12 -0.46 22.67
N TRP A 53 -12.93 -0.80 23.67
CA TRP A 53 -12.47 -1.13 25.00
C TRP A 53 -12.44 -2.63 25.20
N LEU A 54 -11.24 -3.20 25.36
CA LEU A 54 -11.03 -4.61 25.69
C LEU A 54 -10.72 -4.71 27.19
N GLY A 55 -11.77 -4.62 28.00
CA GLY A 55 -11.63 -4.44 29.45
C GLY A 55 -11.05 -3.06 29.78
N LYS A 56 -9.83 -3.01 30.31
CA LYS A 56 -9.11 -1.75 30.61
C LYS A 56 -8.21 -1.28 29.46
N LEU A 57 -8.06 -2.08 28.41
CA LEU A 57 -7.25 -1.73 27.26
C LEU A 57 -8.06 -0.84 26.31
N GLU A 58 -7.60 0.38 26.11
CA GLU A 58 -8.09 1.29 25.09
C GLU A 58 -7.42 0.96 23.75
N VAL A 59 -8.23 0.65 22.72
CA VAL A 59 -7.77 0.38 21.36
C VAL A 59 -8.39 1.43 20.44
N LYS A 60 -7.57 2.31 19.86
CA LYS A 60 -8.01 3.28 18.85
C LYS A 60 -7.79 2.71 17.46
N ILE A 61 -8.85 2.63 16.67
CA ILE A 61 -8.81 2.26 15.26
C ILE A 61 -9.03 3.54 14.46
N GLN A 62 -8.09 3.90 13.59
CA GLN A 62 -8.08 5.22 12.95
C GLN A 62 -7.77 5.13 11.45
N GLN A 63 -8.53 5.85 10.64
CA GLN A 63 -8.22 6.16 9.24
C GLN A 63 -7.61 7.55 9.25
N ILE A 64 -6.30 7.65 8.99
CA ILE A 64 -5.54 8.89 9.18
C ILE A 64 -5.16 9.59 7.87
N GLY A 65 -5.64 9.10 6.74
CA GLY A 65 -5.23 9.53 5.41
C GLY A 65 -4.98 8.34 4.48
N ARG A 66 -4.82 8.64 3.19
CA ARG A 66 -4.56 7.64 2.16
C ARG A 66 -3.06 7.43 1.97
N GLY A 67 -2.67 6.20 1.70
CA GLY A 67 -1.30 5.81 1.45
C GLY A 67 -1.27 4.55 0.58
N HIS A 68 -1.15 3.39 1.20
CA HIS A 68 -1.16 2.09 0.51
C HIS A 68 -2.52 1.81 -0.16
N THR A 69 -3.61 2.32 0.39
CA THR A 69 -4.97 2.29 -0.20
C THR A 69 -5.76 3.54 0.19
N LYS A 70 -7.01 3.69 -0.30
CA LYS A 70 -7.91 4.73 0.24
C LYS A 70 -8.39 4.42 1.67
N GLY A 71 -8.39 3.14 2.04
CA GLY A 71 -8.97 2.64 3.29
C GLY A 71 -7.99 2.41 4.44
N ASP A 72 -6.75 2.89 4.31
CA ASP A 72 -5.68 2.61 5.27
C ASP A 72 -6.08 2.87 6.71
N THR A 73 -5.87 1.88 7.55
CA THR A 73 -6.33 1.87 8.94
C THR A 73 -5.16 1.50 9.85
N ILE A 74 -4.94 2.30 10.88
CA ILE A 74 -4.01 1.99 11.96
C ILE A 74 -4.76 1.54 13.21
N VAL A 75 -4.08 0.75 14.04
CA VAL A 75 -4.51 0.44 15.41
C VAL A 75 -3.49 1.01 16.39
N HIS A 76 -3.91 1.90 17.26
CA HIS A 76 -3.08 2.55 18.26
C HIS A 76 -3.53 2.15 19.67
N LEU A 77 -2.55 1.78 20.51
CA LEU A 77 -2.71 1.50 21.94
C LEU A 77 -2.09 2.66 22.74
N PRO A 78 -2.86 3.68 23.16
CA PRO A 78 -2.31 4.94 23.67
C PRO A 78 -1.49 4.79 24.95
N ALA A 79 -1.98 3.97 25.90
CA ALA A 79 -1.29 3.74 27.17
C ALA A 79 0.07 3.06 26.99
N GLN A 80 0.23 2.26 25.93
CA GLN A 80 1.46 1.54 25.61
C GLN A 80 2.32 2.27 24.56
N LYS A 81 1.78 3.31 23.92
CA LYS A 81 2.39 4.00 22.76
C LYS A 81 2.82 3.03 21.65
N ILE A 82 1.96 2.06 21.34
CA ILE A 82 2.20 1.07 20.29
C ILE A 82 1.26 1.35 19.12
N CYS A 83 1.80 1.38 17.91
CA CYS A 83 1.02 1.44 16.67
C CYS A 83 1.16 0.15 15.87
N PHE A 84 0.06 -0.35 15.33
CA PHE A 84 0.03 -1.29 14.22
C PHE A 84 -0.40 -0.48 13.00
N SER A 85 0.53 -0.20 12.09
CA SER A 85 0.30 0.77 11.01
C SER A 85 -0.47 0.19 9.82
N GLY A 86 -0.67 -1.13 9.79
CA GLY A 86 -0.91 -1.83 8.53
C GLY A 86 0.22 -1.52 7.54
N ASP A 87 -0.11 -1.56 6.25
CA ASP A 87 0.85 -1.37 5.17
C ASP A 87 1.20 0.11 4.92
N LEU A 88 0.75 1.05 5.77
CA LEU A 88 1.22 2.45 5.72
C LEU A 88 2.71 2.58 6.00
N VAL A 89 3.28 1.64 6.76
CA VAL A 89 4.72 1.53 7.01
C VAL A 89 5.15 0.13 6.63
N GLU A 90 6.14 0.08 5.75
CA GLU A 90 6.85 -1.13 5.33
C GLU A 90 8.33 -0.91 5.67
N SER A 91 8.95 -1.84 6.40
CA SER A 91 10.35 -1.69 6.85
C SER A 91 11.24 -2.73 6.20
N GLU A 92 12.33 -2.32 5.53
CA GLU A 92 13.28 -3.26 4.90
C GLU A 92 12.62 -4.25 3.91
N ALA A 93 11.48 -3.86 3.34
CA ALA A 93 10.68 -4.62 2.37
C ALA A 93 10.13 -3.67 1.31
N ALA A 94 9.92 -4.16 0.08
CA ALA A 94 9.31 -3.34 -0.95
C ALA A 94 7.85 -3.03 -0.59
N CYS A 95 7.42 -1.79 -0.82
CA CYS A 95 6.01 -1.42 -0.73
C CYS A 95 5.31 -1.89 -2.01
N TYR A 96 4.26 -2.70 -1.90
CA TYR A 96 3.36 -2.89 -3.04
C TYR A 96 2.48 -1.66 -3.16
N THR A 97 2.45 -1.04 -4.32
CA THR A 97 1.79 0.25 -4.51
C THR A 97 0.70 0.20 -5.56
N GLY A 98 0.27 -0.99 -6.01
CA GLY A 98 -0.74 -1.13 -7.08
C GLY A 98 -2.06 -0.38 -6.85
N ASP A 99 -2.42 -0.15 -5.59
CA ASP A 99 -3.60 0.61 -5.14
C ASP A 99 -3.27 1.87 -4.32
N ALA A 100 -2.02 2.31 -4.35
CA ALA A 100 -1.55 3.42 -3.54
C ALA A 100 -1.99 4.79 -4.08
N TYR A 101 -1.97 5.76 -3.16
CA TYR A 101 -2.10 7.20 -3.42
C TYR A 101 -0.74 7.85 -3.13
N LEU A 102 0.17 7.78 -4.08
CA LEU A 102 1.58 8.17 -3.89
C LEU A 102 1.75 9.67 -3.65
N ALA A 103 0.85 10.51 -4.18
CA ALA A 103 0.84 11.94 -3.92
C ALA A 103 0.40 12.28 -2.47
N ASP A 104 -0.45 11.45 -1.86
CA ASP A 104 -1.04 11.67 -0.53
C ASP A 104 -0.27 10.98 0.61
N TRP A 105 0.40 9.86 0.30
CA TRP A 105 1.05 9.01 1.30
C TRP A 105 2.08 9.76 2.16
N PRO A 106 2.93 10.66 1.62
CA PRO A 106 3.88 11.41 2.45
C PRO A 106 3.21 12.23 3.56
N GLN A 107 2.05 12.84 3.30
CA GLN A 107 1.33 13.60 4.32
C GLN A 107 0.66 12.68 5.35
N THR A 108 0.22 11.49 4.94
CA THR A 108 -0.25 10.46 5.87
C THR A 108 0.88 9.97 6.80
N LEU A 109 2.10 9.80 6.27
CA LEU A 109 3.28 9.50 7.07
C LEU A 109 3.64 10.64 8.03
N ASP A 110 3.47 11.91 7.64
CA ASP A 110 3.67 13.06 8.53
C ASP A 110 2.70 13.04 9.73
N ARG A 111 1.43 12.73 9.47
CA ARG A 111 0.41 12.56 10.53
C ARG A 111 0.78 11.43 11.47
N LEU A 112 1.22 10.29 10.94
CA LEU A 112 1.64 9.14 11.72
C LEU A 112 2.88 9.45 12.59
N ALA A 113 3.86 10.16 12.03
CA ALA A 113 5.06 10.59 12.75
C ALA A 113 4.73 11.53 13.93
N ALA A 114 3.76 12.44 13.74
CA ALA A 114 3.34 13.39 14.76
C ALA A 114 2.68 12.73 16.00
N MET A 115 2.25 11.47 15.90
CA MET A 115 1.66 10.72 17.03
C MET A 115 2.70 10.16 18.01
N GLN A 116 4.00 10.15 17.65
CA GLN A 116 5.13 9.82 18.53
C GLN A 116 5.00 8.49 19.30
N PHE A 117 5.00 7.37 18.57
CA PHE A 117 4.97 6.03 19.17
C PHE A 117 6.33 5.58 19.71
N ASP A 118 6.30 4.78 20.77
CA ASP A 118 7.50 4.11 21.29
C ASP A 118 7.84 2.87 20.46
N LYS A 119 6.80 2.21 19.91
CA LYS A 119 6.92 1.00 19.08
C LYS A 119 5.92 1.01 17.94
N LEU A 120 6.30 0.39 16.83
CA LEU A 120 5.45 0.25 15.65
C LEU A 120 5.59 -1.15 15.04
N VAL A 121 4.47 -1.78 14.73
CA VAL A 121 4.39 -3.03 13.96
C VAL A 121 4.02 -2.65 12.52
N PRO A 122 4.95 -2.77 11.55
CA PRO A 122 4.68 -2.48 10.14
C PRO A 122 3.88 -3.60 9.47
N GLY A 123 3.39 -3.34 8.25
CA GLY A 123 2.74 -4.35 7.40
C GLY A 123 3.67 -5.51 7.07
N ARG A 124 4.92 -5.18 6.73
CA ARG A 124 6.03 -6.11 6.51
C ARG A 124 7.33 -5.54 7.07
N GLY A 125 8.27 -6.45 7.27
CA GLY A 125 9.56 -6.12 7.87
C GLY A 125 9.65 -6.38 9.37
N PRO A 126 10.76 -6.00 10.00
CA PRO A 126 10.95 -6.16 11.43
C PRO A 126 10.03 -5.20 12.23
N THR A 127 9.55 -5.67 13.38
CA THR A 127 8.90 -4.79 14.35
C THR A 127 9.88 -3.73 14.85
N LEU A 128 9.42 -2.48 14.89
CA LEU A 128 10.18 -1.31 15.31
C LEU A 128 9.98 -1.12 16.82
N MET A 129 11.02 -1.39 17.60
CA MET A 129 10.95 -1.54 19.05
C MET A 129 11.39 -0.28 19.84
N THR A 130 11.89 0.74 19.15
CA THR A 130 12.28 2.03 19.74
C THR A 130 11.82 3.21 18.87
N PRO A 131 11.67 4.43 19.42
CA PRO A 131 11.33 5.62 18.64
C PRO A 131 12.26 5.86 17.44
N GLU A 132 13.56 5.59 17.58
CA GLU A 132 14.54 5.75 16.50
C GLU A 132 14.28 4.73 15.38
N GLN A 133 13.92 3.49 15.73
CA GLN A 133 13.53 2.49 14.75
C GLN A 133 12.23 2.87 14.04
N VAL A 134 11.25 3.42 14.79
CA VAL A 134 10.00 3.95 14.21
C VAL A 134 10.28 5.04 13.18
N GLN A 135 11.12 6.02 13.52
CA GLN A 135 11.50 7.09 12.59
C GLN A 135 12.23 6.55 11.36
N LYS A 136 13.10 5.55 11.52
CA LYS A 136 13.77 4.90 10.38
C LYS A 136 12.79 4.18 9.46
N GLY A 137 11.81 3.46 10.01
CA GLY A 137 10.77 2.80 9.21
C GLY A 137 9.93 3.80 8.42
N LEU A 138 9.45 4.86 9.07
CA LEU A 138 8.71 5.96 8.42
C LEU A 138 9.53 6.62 7.31
N ALA A 139 10.81 6.91 7.57
CA ALA A 139 11.71 7.51 6.58
C ALA A 139 11.97 6.56 5.41
N TYR A 140 12.14 5.26 5.67
CA TYR A 140 12.33 4.25 4.63
C TYR A 140 11.10 4.15 3.70
N THR A 141 9.88 4.02 4.26
CA THR A 141 8.65 3.95 3.45
C THR A 141 8.45 5.24 2.63
N ARG A 142 8.73 6.41 3.23
CA ARG A 142 8.69 7.69 2.50
C ARG A 142 9.69 7.70 1.35
N ASP A 143 10.91 7.25 1.60
CA ASP A 143 11.97 7.27 0.59
C ASP A 143 11.63 6.35 -0.59
N PHE A 144 11.09 5.16 -0.32
CA PHE A 144 10.62 4.24 -1.35
C PHE A 144 9.52 4.87 -2.22
N THR A 145 8.44 5.35 -1.58
CA THR A 145 7.25 5.88 -2.28
C THR A 145 7.55 7.19 -3.01
N ALA A 146 8.34 8.09 -2.42
CA ALA A 146 8.74 9.33 -3.07
C ALA A 146 9.69 9.10 -4.25
N THR A 147 10.67 8.19 -4.13
CA THR A 147 11.59 7.87 -5.25
C THR A 147 10.82 7.27 -6.43
N LEU A 148 9.89 6.35 -6.16
CA LEU A 148 9.02 5.76 -7.17
C LEU A 148 8.19 6.83 -7.88
N TYR A 149 7.48 7.66 -7.11
CA TYR A 149 6.56 8.63 -7.69
C TYR A 149 7.27 9.75 -8.44
N GLN A 150 8.38 10.26 -7.91
CA GLN A 150 9.21 11.23 -8.60
C GLN A 150 9.69 10.69 -9.95
N SER A 151 10.14 9.44 -10.00
CA SER A 151 10.59 8.81 -11.25
C SER A 151 9.44 8.71 -12.27
N ALA A 152 8.23 8.41 -11.82
CA ALA A 152 7.05 8.40 -12.69
C ALA A 152 6.70 9.80 -13.21
N GLN A 153 6.76 10.83 -12.35
CA GLN A 153 6.54 12.23 -12.76
C GLN A 153 7.55 12.67 -13.83
N GLU A 154 8.83 12.35 -13.64
CA GLU A 154 9.89 12.63 -14.61
C GLU A 154 9.67 11.90 -15.94
N ALA A 155 9.25 10.63 -15.89
CA ALA A 155 8.94 9.83 -17.08
C ALA A 155 7.75 10.39 -17.86
N VAL A 156 6.65 10.74 -17.18
CA VAL A 156 5.46 11.36 -17.81
C VAL A 156 5.80 12.72 -18.41
N ALA A 157 6.55 13.56 -17.70
CA ALA A 157 6.99 14.87 -18.23
C ALA A 157 7.84 14.76 -19.51
N GLN A 158 8.56 13.64 -19.68
CA GLN A 158 9.36 13.33 -20.86
C GLN A 158 8.57 12.56 -21.95
N GLY A 159 7.29 12.28 -21.74
CA GLY A 159 6.47 11.52 -22.69
C GLY A 159 6.88 10.06 -22.84
N MET A 160 7.49 9.46 -21.80
CA MET A 160 7.92 8.07 -21.82
C MET A 160 6.72 7.11 -21.76
N ASP A 161 6.77 6.06 -22.60
CA ASP A 161 5.88 4.91 -22.47
C ASP A 161 6.23 4.09 -21.22
N LEU A 162 5.42 3.05 -20.92
CA LEU A 162 5.57 2.27 -19.69
C LEU A 162 6.92 1.52 -19.62
N LYS A 163 7.45 1.05 -20.75
CA LYS A 163 8.74 0.35 -20.81
C LYS A 163 9.90 1.31 -20.53
N ALA A 164 9.88 2.49 -21.16
CA ALA A 164 10.86 3.53 -20.91
C ALA A 164 10.75 4.08 -19.48
N ALA A 165 9.53 4.24 -18.95
CA ALA A 165 9.29 4.63 -17.57
C ALA A 165 9.85 3.58 -16.58
N MET A 166 9.63 2.28 -16.83
CA MET A 166 10.23 1.19 -16.05
C MET A 166 11.76 1.29 -16.04
N ALA A 167 12.38 1.41 -17.20
CA ALA A 167 13.84 1.54 -17.32
C ALA A 167 14.37 2.82 -16.65
N HIS A 168 13.59 3.90 -16.65
CA HIS A 168 13.93 5.15 -15.97
C HIS A 168 13.85 4.99 -14.45
N THR A 169 12.73 4.49 -13.92
CA THR A 169 12.51 4.27 -12.49
C THR A 169 13.54 3.34 -11.88
N ARG A 170 13.92 2.27 -12.58
CA ARG A 170 14.98 1.35 -12.12
C ARG A 170 16.32 2.05 -11.84
N ARG A 171 16.67 3.11 -12.59
CA ARG A 171 17.91 3.86 -12.33
C ARG A 171 17.94 4.52 -10.95
N ALA A 172 16.78 4.92 -10.43
CA ALA A 172 16.65 5.55 -9.12
C ALA A 172 16.35 4.52 -8.00
N MET A 173 15.52 3.52 -8.30
CA MET A 173 15.04 2.55 -7.31
C MET A 173 16.05 1.41 -7.05
N ASP A 174 16.67 0.85 -8.09
CA ASP A 174 17.51 -0.35 -7.95
C ASP A 174 18.71 -0.13 -6.99
N PRO A 175 19.44 1.00 -7.03
CA PRO A 175 20.56 1.24 -6.11
C PRO A 175 20.17 1.23 -4.62
N LYS A 176 18.89 1.45 -4.33
CA LYS A 176 18.37 1.61 -2.96
C LYS A 176 17.59 0.39 -2.50
N PHE A 177 16.87 -0.26 -3.41
CA PHE A 177 15.81 -1.22 -3.05
C PHE A 177 15.91 -2.57 -3.77
N ALA A 178 16.82 -2.78 -4.72
CA ALA A 178 16.87 -4.03 -5.51
C ALA A 178 16.99 -5.31 -4.67
N GLN A 179 17.56 -5.21 -3.45
CA GLN A 179 17.81 -6.34 -2.57
C GLN A 179 16.68 -6.62 -1.57
N VAL A 180 15.69 -5.74 -1.45
CA VAL A 180 14.65 -5.93 -0.43
C VAL A 180 13.63 -6.96 -0.89
N PHE A 181 13.01 -7.62 0.09
CA PHE A 181 12.06 -8.70 -0.17
C PHE A 181 10.95 -8.23 -1.13
N ILE A 182 10.56 -9.11 -2.06
CA ILE A 182 9.52 -8.93 -3.10
C ILE A 182 9.69 -7.76 -4.08
N TYR A 183 10.77 -6.98 -4.03
CA TYR A 183 10.99 -5.81 -4.90
C TYR A 183 10.77 -6.09 -6.39
N GLU A 184 11.47 -7.08 -6.96
CA GLU A 184 11.37 -7.42 -8.38
C GLU A 184 9.95 -7.86 -8.79
N HIS A 185 9.18 -8.41 -7.84
CA HIS A 185 7.81 -8.84 -8.10
C HIS A 185 6.82 -7.67 -8.09
N CYS A 186 7.01 -6.70 -7.19
CA CYS A 186 6.12 -5.55 -7.04
C CYS A 186 6.36 -4.47 -8.10
N LEU A 187 7.62 -4.27 -8.51
CA LEU A 187 8.02 -3.11 -9.31
C LEU A 187 7.20 -2.89 -10.59
N PRO A 188 6.81 -3.92 -11.39
CA PRO A 188 5.92 -3.73 -12.54
C PRO A 188 4.59 -3.05 -12.20
N PHE A 189 3.96 -3.49 -11.11
CA PHE A 189 2.70 -2.92 -10.63
C PHE A 189 2.91 -1.52 -10.08
N ASP A 190 4.02 -1.33 -9.36
CA ASP A 190 4.36 -0.06 -8.73
C ASP A 190 4.61 1.05 -9.75
N VAL A 191 5.44 0.77 -10.77
CA VAL A 191 5.71 1.70 -11.86
C VAL A 191 4.44 2.02 -12.63
N THR A 192 3.60 1.00 -12.90
CA THR A 192 2.34 1.19 -13.62
C THR A 192 1.40 2.10 -12.84
N ARG A 193 1.25 1.88 -11.53
CA ARG A 193 0.40 2.74 -10.70
C ARG A 193 0.95 4.16 -10.60
N ALA A 194 2.25 4.31 -10.38
CA ALA A 194 2.90 5.61 -10.29
C ALA A 194 2.78 6.42 -11.59
N HIS A 195 2.94 5.75 -12.73
CA HIS A 195 2.76 6.36 -14.06
C HIS A 195 1.31 6.78 -14.30
N ASP A 196 0.33 5.94 -13.94
CA ASP A 196 -1.10 6.29 -13.98
C ASP A 196 -1.37 7.56 -13.16
N GLU A 197 -0.91 7.62 -11.91
CA GLU A 197 -1.13 8.76 -11.01
C GLU A 197 -0.48 10.03 -11.55
N ALA A 198 0.78 9.94 -11.97
CA ALA A 198 1.52 11.07 -12.55
C ALA A 198 0.89 11.56 -13.88
N SER A 199 0.22 10.68 -14.62
CA SER A 199 -0.51 11.00 -15.85
C SER A 199 -1.91 11.59 -15.59
N GLY A 200 -2.30 11.78 -14.33
CA GLY A 200 -3.57 12.40 -13.93
C GLY A 200 -4.67 11.42 -13.53
N ILE A 201 -4.42 10.11 -13.56
CA ILE A 201 -5.36 9.09 -13.05
C ILE A 201 -5.17 8.98 -11.55
N ARG A 202 -5.81 9.91 -10.82
CA ARG A 202 -5.65 10.02 -9.36
C ARG A 202 -6.03 8.75 -8.63
N ASP A 203 -7.22 8.20 -8.89
CA ASP A 203 -7.72 7.05 -8.15
C ASP A 203 -7.27 5.74 -8.82
N PRO A 204 -6.80 4.73 -8.05
CA PRO A 204 -6.39 3.45 -8.62
C PRO A 204 -7.54 2.79 -9.39
N ARG A 205 -7.26 2.45 -10.66
CA ARG A 205 -8.22 1.69 -11.48
C ARG A 205 -8.29 0.25 -10.99
N ILE A 206 -9.43 -0.41 -11.20
CA ILE A 206 -9.61 -1.84 -10.92
C ILE A 206 -8.53 -2.66 -11.64
N TRP A 207 -7.91 -3.61 -10.95
CA TRP A 207 -6.91 -4.50 -11.54
C TRP A 207 -7.59 -5.72 -12.17
N THR A 208 -7.90 -5.65 -13.47
CA THR A 208 -8.50 -6.76 -14.21
C THR A 208 -7.44 -7.66 -14.84
N ALA A 209 -7.80 -8.90 -15.19
CA ALA A 209 -6.92 -9.80 -15.95
C ALA A 209 -6.48 -9.21 -17.29
N GLU A 210 -7.35 -8.44 -17.95
CA GLU A 210 -7.02 -7.73 -19.19
C GLU A 210 -5.94 -6.67 -18.94
N ARG A 211 -6.09 -5.87 -17.87
CA ARG A 211 -5.08 -4.85 -17.52
C ARG A 211 -3.74 -5.47 -17.17
N ASP A 212 -3.75 -6.62 -16.48
CA ASP A 212 -2.54 -7.38 -16.18
C ASP A 212 -1.80 -7.78 -17.47
N GLN A 213 -2.53 -8.37 -18.44
CA GLN A 213 -1.98 -8.73 -19.75
C GLN A 213 -1.46 -7.50 -20.51
N GLN A 214 -2.19 -6.39 -20.49
CA GLN A 214 -1.79 -5.14 -21.14
C GLN A 214 -0.50 -4.58 -20.54
N MET A 215 -0.37 -4.57 -19.21
CA MET A 215 0.84 -4.14 -18.50
C MET A 215 2.04 -4.99 -18.94
N TRP A 216 1.92 -6.32 -18.86
CA TRP A 216 3.03 -7.22 -19.23
C TRP A 216 3.40 -7.09 -20.70
N HIS A 217 2.42 -6.98 -21.59
CA HIS A 217 2.66 -6.74 -23.01
C HIS A 217 3.42 -5.41 -23.22
N ALA A 218 2.99 -4.32 -22.59
CA ALA A 218 3.65 -3.02 -22.69
C ALA A 218 5.10 -3.05 -22.15
N LEU A 219 5.38 -3.81 -21.10
CA LEU A 219 6.73 -3.95 -20.54
C LEU A 219 7.65 -4.87 -21.38
N GLN A 220 7.08 -5.77 -22.19
CA GLN A 220 7.81 -6.77 -22.97
C GLN A 220 7.93 -6.44 -24.47
N GLN A 221 7.19 -5.46 -24.99
CA GLN A 221 7.27 -5.06 -26.40
C GLN A 221 8.72 -4.68 -26.77
N PRO A 222 9.25 -5.12 -27.93
CA PRO A 222 10.63 -4.87 -28.35
C PRO A 222 10.95 -3.38 -28.51
#